data_AF-N6Z8L5-F1
#
_entry.id   AF-N6Z8L5-F1
#
_cell.length_a   1.000
_cell.length_b   1.000
_cell.length_c   1.000
_cell.angle_alpha   90.00
_cell.angle_beta   90.00
_cell.angle_gamma   90.00
#
_symmetry.space_group_name_H-M   'P 1'
#
loop_
_entity.id
_entity.type
_entity.pdbx_description
1 polymer ?
#
loop_
_entity_poly.entity_id
_entity_poly.type
_entity_poly.pdbx_seq_one_letter_code
_entity_poly.pdbx_strand_id
1 'polypeptide(L)'
;MSASAPARSIEFHNTTLGATVAVLLAAEPSTLADSLHKMLGGMPDFFNGEAVILDFAGVAQLPARIDWSGLQSLLRRYRLQPIGVMRLPAEHHEGVRRAGLALIDPSQLAGRPPAEAPAQPAPPPEPVATQAPP
;
A
#
# COMPACT_ATOMS: atom_id res chain seq x y z
N MET A 1 28.77 21.39 33.27
CA MET A 1 28.13 20.07 33.15
C MET A 1 27.12 20.17 32.02
N SER A 2 27.44 19.66 30.84
CA SER A 2 26.53 19.67 29.69
C SER A 2 25.54 18.52 29.83
N ALA A 3 24.25 18.80 29.91
CA ALA A 3 23.22 17.77 29.95
C ALA A 3 23.10 17.13 28.56
N SER A 4 23.28 15.81 28.47
CA SER A 4 23.01 15.04 27.26
C SER A 4 21.50 15.04 26.99
N ALA A 5 21.09 15.36 25.75
CA ALA A 5 19.69 15.29 25.35
C ALA A 5 19.19 13.83 25.47
N PRO A 6 17.94 13.59 25.92
CA PRO A 6 17.40 12.25 26.06
C PRO A 6 17.43 11.53 24.70
N ALA A 7 17.97 10.32 24.68
CA ALA A 7 17.98 9.49 23.48
C ALA A 7 16.53 9.23 23.03
N ARG A 8 16.21 9.55 21.77
CA ARG A 8 14.88 9.31 21.22
C ARG A 8 14.62 7.80 21.14
N SER A 9 13.45 7.35 21.59
CA SER A 9 13.06 5.92 21.53
C SER A 9 12.35 5.53 20.22
N ILE A 10 11.97 6.51 19.39
CA ILE A 10 11.26 6.29 18.12
C ILE A 10 11.72 7.35 17.10
N GLU A 11 11.89 6.93 15.85
CA GLU A 11 12.12 7.80 14.69
C GLU A 11 11.15 7.42 13.56
N PHE A 12 10.70 8.41 12.79
CA PHE A 12 9.75 8.20 11.69
C PHE A 12 10.44 8.50 10.35
N HIS A 13 10.38 7.54 9.43
CA HIS A 13 10.88 7.70 8.06
C HIS A 13 9.74 7.46 7.09
N ASN A 14 9.73 8.23 6.00
CA ASN A 14 8.81 7.98 4.90
C ASN A 14 9.38 6.88 4.01
N THR A 15 8.53 5.97 3.53
CA THR A 15 8.89 4.89 2.62
C THR A 15 7.73 4.57 1.70
N THR A 16 8.01 3.92 0.58
CA THR A 16 7.00 3.36 -0.30
C THR A 16 6.97 1.85 -0.11
N LEU A 17 5.78 1.29 0.11
CA LEU A 17 5.56 -0.15 0.20
C LEU A 17 4.91 -0.65 -1.10
N GLY A 18 5.52 -1.65 -1.74
CA GLY A 18 4.86 -2.39 -2.81
C GLY A 18 3.72 -3.24 -2.25
N ALA A 19 2.50 -3.05 -2.77
CA ALA A 19 1.34 -3.84 -2.39
C ALA A 19 0.56 -4.28 -3.63
N THR A 20 0.03 -5.51 -3.56
CA THR A 20 -0.88 -6.05 -4.56
C THR A 20 -2.28 -5.49 -4.31
N VAL A 21 -2.99 -5.09 -5.37
CA VAL A 21 -4.39 -4.68 -5.27
C VAL A 21 -5.27 -5.83 -5.74
N ALA A 22 -6.09 -6.36 -4.85
CA ALA A 22 -7.08 -7.38 -5.18
C ALA A 22 -8.44 -6.73 -5.40
N VAL A 23 -8.88 -6.65 -6.66
CA VAL A 23 -10.23 -6.18 -7.00
C VAL A 23 -11.23 -7.28 -6.73
N LEU A 24 -12.10 -7.05 -5.76
CA LEU A 24 -13.11 -8.00 -5.34
C LEU A 24 -14.36 -7.87 -6.20
N LEU A 25 -14.90 -9.01 -6.60
CA LEU A 25 -16.21 -9.12 -7.27
C LEU A 25 -17.31 -9.65 -6.33
N ALA A 26 -16.92 -10.10 -5.13
CA ALA A 26 -17.80 -10.57 -4.06
C ALA A 26 -17.19 -10.24 -2.69
N ALA A 27 -18.03 -10.10 -1.66
CA ALA A 27 -17.60 -9.85 -0.29
C ALA A 27 -17.65 -11.09 0.62
N GLU A 28 -18.25 -12.18 0.16
CA GLU A 28 -18.42 -13.41 0.94
C GLU A 28 -17.15 -14.29 0.91
N PRO A 29 -16.57 -14.67 2.07
CA PRO A 29 -15.36 -15.49 2.11
C PRO A 29 -15.47 -16.83 1.37
N SER A 30 -16.61 -17.50 1.42
CA SER A 30 -16.82 -18.77 0.71
C SER A 30 -16.70 -18.62 -0.80
N THR A 31 -17.37 -17.61 -1.37
CA THR A 31 -17.31 -17.29 -2.81
C THR A 31 -15.90 -16.94 -3.26
N LEU A 32 -15.17 -16.19 -2.45
CA LEU A 32 -13.77 -15.85 -2.74
C LEU A 32 -12.85 -17.07 -2.61
N ALA A 33 -13.08 -17.95 -1.64
CA ALA A 33 -12.33 -19.19 -1.47
C ALA A 33 -12.45 -20.11 -2.69
N ASP A 34 -13.68 -20.30 -3.19
CA ASP A 34 -13.93 -21.09 -4.40
C ASP A 34 -13.23 -20.49 -5.62
N SER A 35 -13.26 -19.16 -5.74
CA SER A 35 -12.62 -18.44 -6.85
C SER A 35 -11.09 -18.54 -6.80
N LEU A 36 -10.49 -18.33 -5.62
CA LEU A 36 -9.05 -18.47 -5.41
C LEU A 36 -8.59 -19.92 -5.65
N HIS A 37 -9.35 -20.90 -5.16
CA HIS A 37 -9.04 -22.31 -5.38
C HIS A 37 -9.03 -22.66 -6.88
N LYS A 38 -10.04 -22.22 -7.64
CA LYS A 38 -10.10 -22.42 -9.09
C LYS A 38 -8.96 -21.72 -9.82
N MET A 39 -8.69 -20.46 -9.48
CA MET A 39 -7.65 -19.65 -10.15
C MET A 39 -6.24 -20.19 -9.91
N LEU A 40 -5.96 -20.69 -8.71
CA LEU A 40 -4.63 -21.15 -8.30
C LEU A 40 -4.45 -22.67 -8.43
N GLY A 41 -5.42 -23.38 -9.01
CA GLY A 41 -5.37 -24.83 -9.15
C GLY A 41 -5.25 -25.57 -7.80
N GLY A 42 -5.81 -24.99 -6.73
CA GLY A 42 -5.70 -25.53 -5.38
C GLY A 42 -4.33 -25.34 -4.70
N MET A 43 -3.41 -24.55 -5.26
CA MET A 43 -2.12 -24.24 -4.63
C MET A 43 -2.22 -23.00 -3.71
N PRO A 44 -2.26 -23.17 -2.37
CA PRO A 44 -2.33 -22.05 -1.45
C PRO A 44 -1.01 -21.26 -1.34
N ASP A 45 0.12 -21.88 -1.70
CA ASP A 45 1.46 -21.30 -1.54
C ASP A 45 1.91 -20.44 -2.73
N PHE A 46 0.99 -20.10 -3.63
CA PHE A 46 1.28 -19.27 -4.81
C PHE A 46 1.86 -17.90 -4.43
N PHE A 47 1.32 -17.27 -3.38
CA PHE A 47 1.86 -16.03 -2.84
C PHE A 47 2.86 -16.30 -1.72
N ASN A 48 3.73 -15.31 -1.46
CA ASN A 48 4.81 -15.45 -0.47
C ASN A 48 4.79 -14.33 0.58
N GLY A 49 3.63 -14.08 1.20
CA GLY A 49 3.50 -13.04 2.22
C GLY A 49 3.18 -11.65 1.67
N GLU A 50 2.70 -11.53 0.44
CA GLU A 50 2.46 -10.23 -0.20
C GLU A 50 1.44 -9.39 0.58
N ALA A 51 1.77 -8.11 0.78
CA ALA A 51 0.81 -7.13 1.26
C ALA A 51 -0.28 -6.94 0.21
N VAL A 52 -1.54 -7.04 0.63
CA VAL A 52 -2.69 -6.88 -0.27
C VAL A 52 -3.65 -5.80 0.23
N ILE A 53 -4.10 -4.96 -0.70
CA ILE A 53 -5.18 -4.01 -0.51
C ILE A 53 -6.43 -4.57 -1.19
N LEU A 54 -7.53 -4.63 -0.44
CA LEU A 54 -8.81 -5.13 -0.94
C LEU A 54 -9.61 -4.00 -1.53
N ASP A 55 -9.97 -4.15 -2.79
CA ASP A 55 -10.64 -3.12 -3.53
C ASP A 55 -12.06 -3.54 -3.87
N PHE A 56 -13.02 -2.81 -3.31
CA PHE A 56 -14.44 -3.18 -3.38
C PHE A 56 -15.16 -2.62 -4.60
N ALA A 57 -14.46 -1.96 -5.53
CA ALA A 57 -15.10 -1.33 -6.70
C ALA A 57 -15.80 -2.30 -7.66
N GLY A 58 -15.44 -3.58 -7.64
CA GLY A 58 -16.09 -4.61 -8.46
C GLY A 58 -17.27 -5.32 -7.78
N VAL A 59 -17.56 -5.02 -6.52
CA VAL A 59 -18.62 -5.69 -5.76
C VAL A 59 -19.96 -5.03 -6.10
N ALA A 60 -20.83 -5.76 -6.80
CA ALA A 60 -22.11 -5.23 -7.26
C ALA A 60 -23.10 -4.94 -6.11
N GLN A 61 -23.11 -5.79 -5.08
CA GLN A 61 -23.97 -5.64 -3.90
C GLN A 61 -23.20 -6.07 -2.67
N LEU A 62 -23.21 -5.20 -1.66
CA LEU A 62 -22.56 -5.48 -0.37
C LEU A 62 -23.58 -6.01 0.64
N PRO A 63 -23.22 -7.02 1.44
CA PRO A 63 -24.05 -7.45 2.55
C PRO A 63 -24.09 -6.36 3.63
N ALA A 64 -25.14 -6.33 4.45
CA ALA A 64 -25.23 -5.38 5.57
C ALA A 64 -24.05 -5.48 6.56
N ARG A 65 -23.43 -6.66 6.67
CA ARG A 65 -22.21 -6.89 7.44
C ARG A 65 -21.25 -7.76 6.63
N ILE A 66 -19.98 -7.37 6.64
CA ILE A 66 -18.89 -8.10 6.00
C ILE A 66 -18.18 -8.92 7.07
N ASP A 67 -17.94 -10.21 6.81
CA ASP A 67 -17.14 -11.07 7.67
C ASP A 67 -15.63 -10.80 7.48
N TRP A 68 -15.15 -9.75 8.13
CA TRP A 68 -13.73 -9.36 8.08
C TRP A 68 -12.80 -10.44 8.64
N SER A 69 -13.23 -11.18 9.67
CA SER A 69 -12.44 -12.28 10.23
C SER A 69 -12.29 -13.43 9.24
N GLY A 70 -13.36 -13.81 8.55
CA GLY A 70 -13.35 -14.82 7.50
C GLY A 70 -12.50 -14.39 6.32
N LEU A 71 -12.64 -13.14 5.86
CA LEU A 71 -11.79 -12.58 4.78
C LEU A 71 -10.31 -12.62 5.14
N GLN A 72 -9.92 -12.14 6.33
CA GLN A 72 -8.52 -12.16 6.74
C GLN A 72 -7.98 -13.58 6.90
N SER A 73 -8.77 -14.49 7.47
CA SER A 73 -8.40 -15.91 7.61
C SER A 73 -8.18 -16.57 6.25
N LEU A 74 -9.08 -16.30 5.29
CA LEU A 74 -8.96 -16.79 3.92
C LEU A 74 -7.69 -16.29 3.25
N LEU A 75 -7.46 -14.98 3.26
CA LEU A 75 -6.30 -14.36 2.58
C LEU A 75 -4.98 -14.88 3.16
N ARG A 76 -4.89 -14.99 4.48
CA ARG A 76 -3.69 -15.54 5.15
C ARG A 76 -3.44 -17.01 4.83
N ARG A 77 -4.48 -17.81 4.59
CA ARG A 77 -4.33 -19.20 4.11
C ARG A 77 -3.65 -19.26 2.74
N TYR A 78 -3.91 -18.29 1.89
CA TYR A 78 -3.21 -18.09 0.61
C TYR A 78 -1.94 -17.25 0.74
N ARG A 79 -1.42 -17.09 1.97
CA ARG A 79 -0.21 -16.33 2.30
C ARG A 79 -0.25 -14.85 1.91
N LEU A 80 -1.43 -14.27 1.67
CA LEU A 80 -1.61 -12.83 1.51
C LEU A 80 -1.74 -12.14 2.88
N GLN A 81 -1.22 -10.92 2.98
CA GLN A 81 -1.28 -10.09 4.18
C GLN A 81 -2.20 -8.89 3.92
N PRO A 82 -3.50 -8.96 4.26
CA PRO A 82 -4.38 -7.82 4.07
C PRO A 82 -3.95 -6.66 4.97
N ILE A 83 -3.66 -5.52 4.35
CA ILE A 83 -3.21 -4.31 5.07
C ILE A 83 -4.25 -3.19 5.05
N GLY A 84 -5.17 -3.22 4.10
CA GLY A 84 -6.16 -2.18 3.96
C GLY A 84 -7.22 -2.48 2.92
N VAL A 85 -8.20 -1.59 2.85
CA VAL A 85 -9.30 -1.63 1.90
C VAL A 85 -9.45 -0.28 1.21
N MET A 86 -9.99 -0.29 0.00
CA MET A 86 -10.37 0.93 -0.70
C MET A 86 -11.69 0.78 -1.45
N ARG A 87 -12.29 1.94 -1.78
CA ARG A 87 -13.55 2.03 -2.53
C ARG A 87 -14.72 1.26 -1.88
N LEU A 88 -14.75 1.28 -0.55
CA LEU A 88 -15.82 0.70 0.26
C LEU A 88 -16.76 1.81 0.79
N PRO A 89 -18.09 1.64 0.74
CA PRO A 89 -19.05 2.60 1.31
C PRO A 89 -18.82 2.89 2.79
N ALA A 90 -19.13 4.14 3.20
CA ALA A 90 -18.84 4.66 4.54
C ALA A 90 -19.50 3.85 5.66
N GLU A 91 -20.68 3.28 5.43
CA GLU A 91 -21.40 2.44 6.39
C GLU A 91 -20.60 1.21 6.87
N HIS A 92 -19.64 0.73 6.09
CA HIS A 92 -18.80 -0.41 6.46
C HIS A 92 -17.46 -0.04 7.08
N HIS A 93 -17.07 1.24 7.08
CA HIS A 93 -15.74 1.70 7.52
C HIS A 93 -15.44 1.33 8.97
N GLU A 94 -16.45 1.34 9.82
CA GLU A 94 -16.27 0.97 11.22
C GLU A 94 -15.90 -0.51 11.40
N GLY A 95 -16.46 -1.39 10.56
CA GLY A 95 -16.06 -2.79 10.53
C GLY A 95 -14.60 -2.97 10.14
N VAL A 96 -14.12 -2.21 9.16
CA VAL A 96 -12.73 -2.21 8.70
C VAL A 96 -11.78 -1.81 9.83
N ARG A 97 -12.09 -0.72 10.55
CA ARG A 97 -11.26 -0.25 11.68
C ARG A 97 -11.18 -1.28 12.80
N ARG A 98 -12.32 -1.87 13.18
CA ARG A 98 -12.35 -2.94 14.20
C ARG A 98 -11.58 -4.18 13.75
N ALA A 99 -11.52 -4.45 12.46
CA ALA A 99 -10.75 -5.53 11.88
C ALA A 99 -9.23 -5.25 11.81
N GLY A 100 -8.79 -4.04 12.16
CA GLY A 100 -7.39 -3.63 12.14
C GLY A 100 -6.84 -3.32 10.74
N LEU A 101 -7.72 -3.05 9.77
CA LEU A 101 -7.34 -2.72 8.39
C LEU A 101 -7.35 -1.20 8.17
N ALA A 102 -6.45 -0.72 7.31
CA ALA A 102 -6.44 0.67 6.91
C ALA A 102 -7.56 0.97 5.90
N LEU A 103 -8.15 2.17 5.98
CA LEU A 103 -8.96 2.73 4.89
C LEU A 103 -8.01 3.54 4.00
N ILE A 104 -7.77 3.05 2.79
CA ILE A 104 -6.82 3.63 1.85
C ILE A 104 -7.57 4.51 0.85
N ASP A 105 -7.08 5.75 0.70
CA ASP A 105 -7.51 6.62 -0.40
C ASP A 105 -6.79 6.17 -1.69
N PRO A 106 -7.52 5.78 -2.76
CA PRO A 106 -6.93 5.33 -4.02
C PRO A 106 -5.93 6.34 -4.63
N SER A 107 -6.11 7.64 -4.36
CA SER A 107 -5.19 8.68 -4.84
C SER A 107 -3.78 8.58 -4.26
N GLN A 108 -3.62 7.93 -3.10
CA GLN A 108 -2.32 7.71 -2.47
C GLN A 108 -1.52 6.57 -3.11
N LEU A 109 -2.18 5.73 -3.92
CA LEU A 109 -1.59 4.56 -4.57
C LEU A 109 -1.01 4.91 -5.96
N ALA A 110 -1.51 5.98 -6.58
CA ALA A 110 -0.86 6.59 -7.74
C ALA A 110 0.49 7.13 -7.29
N GLY A 111 1.57 6.45 -7.68
CA GLY A 111 2.92 6.75 -7.23
C GLY A 111 3.22 8.24 -7.27
N ARG A 112 3.72 8.76 -6.15
CA ARG A 112 4.43 10.05 -6.15
C ARG A 112 5.43 9.99 -7.30
N PRO A 113 5.49 10.99 -8.21
CA PRO A 113 6.57 11.02 -9.18
C PRO A 113 7.90 10.86 -8.41
N PRO A 114 8.90 10.16 -8.98
CA PRO A 114 10.21 10.05 -8.35
C PRO A 114 10.62 11.43 -7.87
N ALA A 115 11.03 11.55 -6.60
CA ALA A 115 11.58 12.82 -6.12
C ALA A 115 12.64 13.25 -7.14
N GLU A 116 12.43 14.42 -7.75
CA GLU A 116 13.34 14.97 -8.75
C GLU A 116 14.75 14.91 -8.15
N ALA A 117 15.66 14.22 -8.84
CA ALA A 117 17.03 14.05 -8.37
C ALA A 117 17.56 15.46 -8.04
N PRO A 118 18.25 15.66 -6.89
CA PRO A 118 18.73 16.97 -6.50
C PRO A 118 19.49 17.58 -7.68
N ALA A 119 19.02 18.73 -8.17
CA ALA A 119 19.60 19.41 -9.31
C ALA A 119 21.11 19.55 -9.08
N GLN A 120 21.90 18.91 -9.94
CA GLN A 120 23.34 19.00 -9.88
C GLN A 120 23.71 20.49 -10.08
N PRO A 121 24.51 21.11 -9.20
CA PRO A 121 24.87 22.51 -9.36
C PRO A 121 25.50 22.73 -10.74
N ALA A 122 25.03 23.75 -11.46
CA ALA A 122 25.60 24.11 -12.75
C ALA A 122 27.11 24.38 -12.58
N PRO A 123 27.96 23.96 -13.53
CA PRO A 123 29.39 24.22 -13.45
C PRO A 123 29.65 25.73 -13.42
N PRO A 124 30.68 26.20 -12.67
CA PRO A 124 31.03 27.60 -12.64
C PRO A 124 31.41 28.07 -14.05
N PRO A 125 31.09 29.31 -14.44
CA PRO A 125 31.49 29.86 -15.73
C PRO A 125 33.03 29.88 -15.84
N GLU A 126 33.55 29.40 -16.97
CA GLU A 126 34.98 29.43 -17.27
C GLU A 126 35.48 30.88 -17.38
N PRO A 127 36.69 31.20 -16.87
CA PRO A 127 37.26 32.54 -16.99
C PRO A 127 37.55 32.87 -18.46
N VAL A 128 36.94 33.95 -18.96
CA VAL A 128 37.26 34.49 -20.28
C VAL A 128 38.70 34.99 -20.26
N ALA A 129 39.59 34.33 -21.01
CA ALA A 129 40.94 34.80 -21.23
C ALA A 129 40.88 36.18 -21.91
N THR A 130 41.29 37.21 -21.18
CA THR A 130 41.48 38.56 -21.72
C THR A 130 42.64 38.51 -22.71
N GLN A 131 42.34 38.64 -24.00
CA GLN A 131 43.38 38.89 -25.00
C GLN A 131 43.91 40.31 -24.80
N ALA A 132 45.23 40.43 -24.60
CA ALA A 132 45.92 41.70 -24.53
C ALA A 132 45.98 42.36 -25.93
N PRO A 133 45.78 43.69 -26.05
CA PRO A 133 45.90 44.38 -27.34
C PRO A 133 47.37 44.58 -27.75
N PRO A 134 47.64 44.87 -29.04
CA PRO A 134 48.99 45.03 -29.60
C PRO A 134 49.71 46.30 -29.14
#